data_AF-A0A846ZVJ7-F1
#
_entry.id   AF-A0A846ZVJ7-F1
#
_cell.length_a   1.000
_cell.length_b   1.000
_cell.length_c   1.000
_cell.angle_alpha   90.00
_cell.angle_beta   90.00
_cell.angle_gamma   90.00
#
_symmetry.space_group_name_H-M   'P 1'
#
loop_
_entity.id
_entity.type
_entity.pdbx_description
1 polymer ?
#
loop_
_entity_poly.entity_id
_entity_poly.type
_entity_poly.pdbx_seq_one_letter_code
_entity_poly.pdbx_strand_id
1 'polypeptide(L)' 'STLYCTHHPCVICAKMIINAGVARIVIRDSYSDQLAADMLREAGISVETLKTS' A
#
# COMPACT_ATOMS: atom_id res chain seq x y z
N SER A 1 -12.61 0.14 0.03
CA SER A 1 -12.22 0.72 1.33
C SER A 1 -10.83 1.36 1.21
N THR A 2 -10.45 2.23 2.15
CA THR A 2 -9.16 2.95 2.18
C THR A 2 -8.40 2.63 3.46
N LEU A 3 -7.13 2.25 3.36
CA LEU A 3 -6.23 1.98 4.48
C LEU A 3 -5.24 3.14 4.67
N TYR A 4 -5.10 3.63 5.90
CA TYR A 4 -4.07 4.61 6.24
C TYR A 4 -3.02 3.93 7.12
N CYS A 5 -1.75 4.06 6.73
CA CYS A 5 -0.64 3.58 7.54
C CYS A 5 0.54 4.54 7.42
N THR A 6 1.50 4.44 8.33
CA THR A 6 2.66 5.31 8.33
C THR A 6 3.70 4.84 7.32
N HIS A 7 3.96 3.54 7.28
CA HIS A 7 4.97 2.90 6.44
C HIS A 7 4.33 2.13 5.29
N HIS A 8 5.10 1.89 4.23
CA HIS A 8 4.68 1.03 3.13
C HIS A 8 4.43 -0.42 3.63
N PRO A 9 3.32 -1.08 3.21
CA PRO A 9 3.08 -2.48 3.55
C PRO A 9 4.19 -3.39 3.00
N CYS A 10 4.67 -4.33 3.81
CA CYS A 10 5.54 -5.41 3.31
C CYS A 10 4.76 -6.41 2.46
N VAL A 11 5.44 -7.37 1.82
CA VAL A 11 4.82 -8.42 0.98
C VAL A 11 3.71 -9.19 1.71
N ILE A 12 3.88 -9.50 3.00
CA ILE A 12 2.87 -10.24 3.76
C ILE A 12 1.61 -9.38 3.95
N CYS A 13 1.79 -8.12 4.36
CA CYS A 13 0.69 -7.17 4.49
C CYS A 13 -0.01 -6.94 3.15
N ALA A 14 0.75 -6.80 2.04
CA ALA A 14 0.18 -6.63 0.71
C ALA A 14 -0.79 -7.76 0.35
N LYS A 15 -0.41 -9.03 0.59
CA LYS A 15 -1.32 -10.18 0.37
C LYS A 15 -2.61 -10.07 1.19
N MET A 16 -2.49 -9.72 2.47
CA MET A 16 -3.65 -9.58 3.34
C MET A 16 -4.57 -8.44 2.88
N ILE A 17 -4.00 -7.32 2.45
CA ILE A 17 -4.72 -6.13 2.00
C ILE A 17 -5.46 -6.42 0.68
N ILE A 18 -4.83 -7.13 -0.25
CA ILE A 18 -5.45 -7.59 -1.50
C ILE A 18 -6.64 -8.49 -1.21
N ASN A 19 -6.46 -9.51 -0.35
CA ASN A 19 -7.54 -10.43 0.02
C ASN A 19 -8.68 -9.73 0.78
N ALA A 20 -8.38 -8.66 1.50
CA ALA A 20 -9.37 -7.85 2.21
C ALA A 20 -10.17 -6.91 1.27
N GLY A 21 -9.82 -6.83 -0.03
CA GLY A 21 -10.53 -5.99 -0.99
C GLY A 21 -10.31 -4.48 -0.78
N VAL A 22 -9.18 -4.09 -0.19
CA VAL A 22 -8.81 -2.68 -0.06
C VAL A 22 -8.44 -2.12 -1.43
N ALA A 23 -8.96 -0.94 -1.76
CA ALA A 23 -8.76 -0.31 -3.08
C ALA A 23 -7.68 0.78 -3.06
N ARG A 24 -7.41 1.36 -1.88
CA ARG A 24 -6.49 2.48 -1.72
C ARG A 24 -5.73 2.41 -0.41
N ILE A 25 -4.45 2.72 -0.46
CA ILE A 25 -3.53 2.80 0.67
C ILE A 25 -2.91 4.19 0.68
N VAL A 26 -2.91 4.82 1.84
CA VAL A 26 -2.30 6.13 2.05
C VAL A 26 -1.20 5.98 3.09
N ILE A 27 0.05 6.27 2.69
CA ILE A 27 1.27 6.12 3.49
C ILE A 27 1.85 7.48 3.84
N ARG A 28 2.62 7.61 4.92
CA ARG A 28 3.37 8.85 5.19
C ARG A 28 4.80 8.77 4.67
N ASP A 29 5.44 7.62 4.87
CA ASP A 29 6.84 7.39 4.57
C ASP A 29 6.94 6.40 3.40
N SER A 30 7.57 6.82 2.31
CA SER A 30 7.75 5.99 1.11
C SER A 30 9.04 5.17 1.21
N TYR A 31 9.00 3.82 1.32
CA TYR A 31 10.21 3.02 1.08
C TYR A 31 10.08 1.49 0.79
N SER A 32 11.12 1.05 0.05
CA SER A 32 11.89 -0.21 -0.13
C SER A 32 11.38 -1.47 -0.79
N ASP A 33 10.15 -1.89 -0.60
CA ASP A 33 9.82 -3.25 -1.04
C ASP A 33 9.19 -3.22 -2.43
N GLN A 34 10.07 -3.25 -3.45
CA GLN A 34 9.66 -3.20 -4.85
C GLN A 34 8.72 -4.36 -5.21
N LEU A 35 8.91 -5.53 -4.59
CA LEU A 35 8.01 -6.66 -4.76
C LEU A 35 6.62 -6.36 -4.16
N ALA A 36 6.55 -5.83 -2.94
CA ALA A 36 5.27 -5.44 -2.36
C ALA A 36 4.56 -4.36 -3.18
N ALA A 37 5.30 -3.37 -3.69
CA ALA A 37 4.76 -2.32 -4.54
C ALA A 37 4.23 -2.87 -5.86
N ASP A 38 4.96 -3.78 -6.51
CA ASP A 38 4.51 -4.45 -7.73
C ASP A 38 3.27 -5.30 -7.50
N MET A 39 3.20 -6.07 -6.41
CA MET A 39 2.01 -6.85 -6.05
C MET A 39 0.77 -5.97 -5.86
N LEU A 40 0.91 -4.85 -5.15
CA LEU A 40 -0.20 -3.91 -4.94
C LEU A 40 -0.64 -3.26 -6.26
N ARG A 41 0.31 -2.90 -7.13
CA ARG A 41 0.05 -2.34 -8.46
C ARG A 41 -0.66 -3.34 -9.37
N GLU A 42 -0.20 -4.58 -9.43
CA GLU A 42 -0.82 -5.66 -10.22
C GLU A 42 -2.24 -5.97 -9.73
N ALA A 43 -2.48 -5.88 -8.42
CA ALA A 43 -3.81 -6.03 -7.84
C ALA A 43 -4.73 -4.80 -8.02
N GLY A 44 -4.25 -3.73 -8.68
CA GLY A 44 -5.04 -2.52 -8.93
C GLY A 44 -5.24 -1.62 -7.70
N ILE A 45 -4.42 -1.77 -6.66
CA ILE A 45 -4.51 -1.00 -5.42
C ILE A 45 -3.70 0.29 -5.56
N SER A 46 -4.33 1.44 -5.31
CA SER A 46 -3.66 2.74 -5.39
C SER A 46 -2.90 3.04 -4.11
N VAL A 47 -1.59 3.30 -4.20
CA VAL A 47 -0.75 3.69 -3.05
C VAL A 47 -0.33 5.16 -3.20
N GLU A 48 -0.63 5.98 -2.20
CA GLU A 48 -0.35 7.42 -2.22
C GLU A 48 0.37 7.88 -0.96
N THR A 49 1.29 8.82 -1.09
CA THR A 49 1.98 9.42 0.05
C THR A 49 1.25 10.68 0.54
N LEU A 50 1.01 10.76 1.85
CA LEU A 50 0.52 11.95 2.55
C LEU A 50 1.52 13.08 2.37
N LYS A 51 1.10 14.14 1.67
CA LYS A 51 1.85 15.38 1.59
C LYS A 51 1.54 16.21 2.83
N THR A 52 2.53 16.38 3.70
CA THR A 52 2.44 17.38 4.77
C THR A 52 2.87 18.72 4.19
N SER A 53 1.96 19.70 4.19
CA SER A 53 2.21 21.09 3.75
C SER A 53 2.91 21.90 4.83
#